data_AF-A0A7C4IHU6-F1
#
_entry.id   AF-A0A7C4IHU6-F1
#
_cell.length_a   1.000
_cell.length_b   1.000
_cell.length_c   1.000
_cell.angle_alpha   90.00
_cell.angle_beta   90.00
_cell.angle_gamma   90.00
#
_symmetry.space_group_name_H-M   'P 1'
#
loop_
_entity.id
_entity.type
_entity.pdbx_description
1 polymer ?
#
loop_
_entity_poly.entity_id
_entity_poly.type
_entity_poly.pdbx_seq_one_letter_code
_entity_poly.pdbx_strand_id
1 'polypeptide(L)'
;MKQILIILSCITIIVNAQEISTYTGNYPTDLSAAGEATYSYYLGKYNKKIRHGDFKYTLRQESNISKISYDVKGKYIHGLKSGTWTYKITLHDYLEHKLKNDYSTGTIIFTAGYADGVPHGKWAYSYNRKMRKLTASANNRIDWQKFGPTINERITMVFNNGIIVDSFQIRRPGYIVYGQCNWEGFYTGQWLTEQNGKQIIEEYNMGFLVHRETQDISSYTITDTLNNYNDFSGRLLLFDSLQRTEPAQLKHINFRIDTIQLLSVSGHPITQAVNDMIFNNPFLLFRSIEGDKLDAAHLKGLNILTISYQLTASEQEKLNTIHLLASQINKINNDLIKYTKDEQPITDVLTILKRISYFKRLSDKYICLADNYCSSAEMATGIAAAKKACANTINTIEPIPAFSDKNKAMDYFIADLTSKKKQAEESFLLVKTKLMPE
;
A
#
# COMPACT_ATOMS: atom_id res chain seq x y z
N MET A 1 10.66 73.10 -21.15
CA MET A 1 9.52 72.55 -20.39
C MET A 1 8.59 71.84 -21.37
N LYS A 2 8.61 70.50 -21.40
CA LYS A 2 7.75 69.69 -22.27
C LYS A 2 6.58 69.16 -21.45
N GLN A 3 5.37 69.63 -21.77
CA GLN A 3 4.11 69.12 -21.22
C GLN A 3 3.89 67.70 -21.76
N ILE A 4 3.98 66.70 -20.87
CA ILE A 4 3.54 65.33 -21.16
C ILE A 4 2.03 65.29 -20.90
N LEU A 5 1.26 65.34 -21.98
CA LEU A 5 -0.18 65.15 -21.99
C LEU A 5 -0.45 63.65 -21.74
N ILE A 6 -0.73 63.29 -20.49
CA ILE A 6 -1.19 61.93 -20.14
C ILE A 6 -2.64 61.81 -20.61
N ILE A 7 -2.82 61.26 -21.81
CA ILE A 7 -4.12 60.84 -22.33
C ILE A 7 -4.53 59.61 -21.52
N LEU A 8 -5.27 59.84 -20.44
CA LEU A 8 -5.95 58.84 -19.64
C LEU A 8 -7.10 58.28 -20.49
N SER A 9 -6.77 57.36 -21.39
CA SER A 9 -7.73 56.58 -22.18
C SER A 9 -8.58 55.75 -21.23
N CYS A 10 -9.77 56.26 -20.91
CA CYS A 10 -10.88 55.54 -20.28
C CYS A 10 -11.28 54.36 -21.18
N ILE A 11 -10.57 53.24 -21.04
CA ILE A 11 -11.04 51.95 -21.53
C ILE A 11 -12.28 51.63 -20.70
N THR A 12 -13.46 51.80 -21.30
CA THR A 12 -14.72 51.32 -20.74
C THR A 12 -14.63 49.80 -20.67
N ILE A 13 -14.23 49.28 -19.52
CA ILE A 13 -14.29 47.85 -19.24
C ILE A 13 -15.77 47.49 -19.20
N ILE A 14 -16.28 46.91 -20.29
CA ILE A 14 -17.62 46.35 -20.33
C ILE A 14 -17.58 45.11 -19.44
N VAL A 15 -17.90 45.29 -18.16
CA VAL A 15 -18.09 44.20 -17.21
C VAL A 15 -19.43 43.57 -17.57
N ASN A 16 -19.42 42.55 -18.42
CA ASN A 16 -20.57 41.69 -18.61
C ASN A 16 -20.79 40.90 -17.31
N ALA A 17 -21.61 41.45 -16.41
CA ALA A 17 -22.05 40.74 -15.22
C ALA A 17 -22.86 39.53 -15.67
N GLN A 18 -22.29 38.33 -15.51
CA GLN A 18 -22.97 37.10 -15.85
C GLN A 18 -24.14 36.89 -14.90
N GLU A 19 -25.33 36.67 -15.44
CA GLU A 19 -26.53 36.41 -14.64
C GLU A 19 -26.37 35.10 -13.87
N ILE A 20 -26.48 35.19 -12.53
CA ILE A 20 -26.44 34.04 -11.63
C ILE A 20 -27.88 33.69 -11.25
N SER A 21 -28.30 32.47 -11.54
CA SER A 21 -29.61 31.92 -11.19
C SER A 21 -29.50 30.90 -10.07
N THR A 22 -30.59 30.69 -9.32
CA THR A 22 -30.67 29.65 -8.29
C THR A 22 -31.57 28.51 -8.75
N TYR A 23 -31.12 27.28 -8.54
CA TYR A 23 -31.91 26.07 -8.66
C TYR A 23 -32.26 25.56 -7.27
N THR A 24 -33.54 25.20 -7.05
CA THR A 24 -34.00 24.42 -5.89
C THR A 24 -34.92 23.33 -6.40
N GLY A 25 -34.65 22.08 -6.06
CA GLY A 25 -35.53 20.98 -6.44
C GLY A 25 -34.87 19.61 -6.35
N ASN A 26 -35.54 18.64 -6.98
CA ASN A 26 -35.15 17.25 -6.95
C ASN A 26 -33.76 17.02 -7.57
N TYR A 27 -32.84 16.41 -6.81
CA TYR A 27 -31.47 16.14 -7.22
C TYR A 27 -31.22 14.62 -7.22
N PRO A 28 -31.05 14.00 -8.39
CA PRO A 28 -30.83 12.56 -8.50
C PRO A 28 -29.46 12.19 -7.92
N THR A 29 -29.41 11.06 -7.24
CA THR A 29 -28.18 10.45 -6.72
C THR A 29 -28.20 8.95 -6.99
N ASP A 30 -27.11 8.26 -6.68
CA ASP A 30 -27.00 6.80 -6.79
C ASP A 30 -27.80 6.07 -5.68
N LEU A 31 -28.54 6.81 -4.85
CA LEU A 31 -29.42 6.28 -3.81
C LEU A 31 -30.80 5.93 -4.37
N SER A 32 -31.55 5.08 -3.67
CA SER A 32 -32.90 4.69 -4.08
C SER A 32 -33.93 5.83 -4.09
N ALA A 33 -33.64 6.91 -3.38
CA ALA A 33 -34.49 8.10 -3.29
C ALA A 33 -33.67 9.34 -3.64
N ALA A 34 -34.23 10.20 -4.48
CA ALA A 34 -33.64 11.48 -4.80
C ALA A 34 -33.84 12.47 -3.64
N GLY A 35 -32.86 13.35 -3.42
CA GLY A 35 -32.92 14.39 -2.39
C GLY A 35 -33.30 15.75 -2.99
N GLU A 36 -33.29 16.78 -2.15
CA GLU A 36 -33.45 18.16 -2.61
C GLU A 36 -32.09 18.86 -2.60
N ALA A 37 -31.74 19.55 -3.69
CA ALA A 37 -30.56 20.41 -3.75
C ALA A 37 -30.93 21.86 -4.04
N THR A 38 -30.20 22.77 -3.40
CA THR A 38 -30.19 24.20 -3.69
C THR A 38 -28.80 24.62 -4.12
N TYR A 39 -28.66 25.25 -5.28
CA TYR A 39 -27.39 25.80 -5.75
C TYR A 39 -27.55 26.95 -6.73
N SER A 40 -26.56 27.83 -6.72
CA SER A 40 -26.41 28.89 -7.73
C SER A 40 -25.68 28.36 -8.98
N TYR A 41 -26.03 28.87 -10.15
CA TYR A 41 -25.42 28.51 -11.44
C TYR A 41 -25.50 29.65 -12.44
N TYR A 42 -24.65 29.59 -13.47
CA TYR A 42 -24.78 30.40 -14.68
C TYR A 42 -24.86 29.49 -15.91
N LEU A 43 -25.33 30.04 -17.03
CA LEU A 43 -25.36 29.32 -18.30
C LEU A 43 -24.01 29.44 -19.01
N GLY A 44 -23.36 28.30 -19.25
CA GLY A 44 -22.19 28.19 -20.09
C GLY A 44 -22.55 27.97 -21.56
N LYS A 45 -21.56 27.51 -22.34
CA LYS A 45 -21.76 27.14 -23.74
C LYS A 45 -22.88 26.09 -23.87
N TYR A 46 -23.72 26.24 -24.89
CA TYR A 46 -24.87 25.35 -25.16
C TYR A 46 -25.91 25.28 -24.03
N ASN A 47 -26.09 26.37 -23.27
CA ASN A 47 -27.02 26.45 -22.14
C ASN A 47 -26.76 25.39 -21.05
N LYS A 48 -25.54 24.87 -20.96
CA LYS A 48 -25.15 23.97 -19.87
C LYS A 48 -25.10 24.77 -18.57
N LYS A 49 -25.83 24.34 -17.54
CA LYS A 49 -25.74 24.91 -16.20
C LYS A 49 -24.37 24.63 -15.61
N ILE A 50 -23.63 25.67 -15.25
CA ILE A 50 -22.34 25.58 -14.56
C ILE A 50 -22.56 26.09 -13.13
N ARG A 51 -22.39 25.20 -12.15
CA ARG A 51 -22.61 25.51 -10.73
C ARG A 51 -21.60 26.56 -10.27
N HIS A 52 -22.06 27.57 -9.54
CA HIS A 52 -21.22 28.66 -9.05
C HIS A 52 -21.88 29.28 -7.81
N GLY A 53 -21.20 29.26 -6.68
CA GLY A 53 -21.73 29.70 -5.39
C GLY A 53 -22.04 28.55 -4.44
N ASP A 54 -22.85 28.81 -3.43
CA ASP A 54 -23.15 27.84 -2.37
C ASP A 54 -23.99 26.67 -2.90
N PHE A 55 -23.72 25.50 -2.33
CA PHE A 55 -24.45 24.26 -2.58
C PHE A 55 -24.94 23.68 -1.26
N LYS A 56 -26.20 23.22 -1.28
CA LYS A 56 -26.81 22.46 -0.20
C LYS A 56 -27.55 21.27 -0.79
N TYR A 57 -27.41 20.10 -0.19
CA TYR A 57 -28.20 18.92 -0.50
C TYR A 57 -28.73 18.30 0.79
N THR A 58 -30.00 17.93 0.79
CA THR A 58 -30.64 17.24 1.91
C THR A 58 -31.47 16.07 1.43
N LEU A 59 -31.40 14.97 2.17
CA LEU A 59 -32.25 13.80 1.98
C LEU A 59 -32.69 13.28 3.34
N ARG A 60 -33.94 12.83 3.44
CA ARG A 60 -34.47 12.07 4.57
C ARG A 60 -35.21 10.87 4.00
N GLN A 61 -34.72 9.67 4.28
CA GLN A 61 -35.35 8.43 3.87
C GLN A 61 -35.65 7.61 5.12
N GLU A 62 -36.88 7.11 5.19
CA GLU A 62 -37.40 6.34 6.31
C GLU A 62 -38.11 5.10 5.78
N SER A 63 -37.88 3.97 6.43
CA SER A 63 -38.63 2.73 6.28
C SER A 63 -39.21 2.32 7.64
N ASN A 64 -39.93 1.19 7.68
CA ASN A 64 -40.46 0.65 8.93
C ASN A 64 -39.38 0.32 9.98
N ILE A 65 -38.12 0.12 9.57
CA ILE A 65 -37.04 -0.33 10.46
C ILE A 65 -35.78 0.54 10.41
N SER A 66 -35.64 1.42 9.43
CA SER A 66 -34.41 2.18 9.20
C SER A 66 -34.69 3.64 8.85
N LYS A 67 -33.80 4.54 9.27
CA LYS A 67 -33.79 5.94 8.84
C LYS A 67 -32.39 6.35 8.44
N ILE A 68 -32.30 7.12 7.36
CA ILE A 68 -31.07 7.75 6.91
C ILE A 68 -31.35 9.20 6.55
N SER A 69 -30.47 10.10 6.98
CA SER A 69 -30.51 11.50 6.57
C SER A 69 -29.15 12.00 6.12
N TYR A 70 -29.17 12.86 5.11
CA TYR A 70 -28.01 13.54 4.55
C TYR A 70 -28.19 15.05 4.70
N ASP A 71 -27.12 15.73 5.12
CA ASP A 71 -26.94 17.18 5.03
C ASP A 71 -25.54 17.44 4.47
N VAL A 72 -25.48 17.85 3.19
CA VAL A 72 -24.23 18.14 2.48
C VAL A 72 -24.20 19.61 2.10
N LYS A 73 -23.09 20.28 2.41
CA LYS A 73 -22.89 21.71 2.12
C LYS A 73 -21.50 21.97 1.59
N GLY A 74 -21.38 22.95 0.71
CA GLY A 74 -20.10 23.39 0.17
C GLY A 74 -20.27 24.53 -0.81
N LYS A 75 -19.22 24.79 -1.60
CA LYS A 75 -19.21 25.85 -2.60
C LYS A 75 -18.63 25.35 -3.92
N TYR A 76 -19.23 25.79 -5.02
CA TYR A 76 -18.69 25.65 -6.36
C TYR A 76 -18.08 26.95 -6.87
N ILE A 77 -17.00 26.83 -7.63
CA ILE A 77 -16.44 27.89 -8.48
C ILE A 77 -16.29 27.29 -9.88
N HIS A 78 -17.01 27.85 -10.86
CA HIS A 78 -16.98 27.41 -12.27
C HIS A 78 -17.21 25.90 -12.46
N GLY A 79 -18.14 25.32 -11.71
CA GLY A 79 -18.49 23.90 -11.75
C GLY A 79 -17.58 22.99 -10.93
N LEU A 80 -16.55 23.52 -10.29
CA LEU A 80 -15.58 22.76 -9.49
C LEU A 80 -15.77 23.01 -7.99
N LYS A 81 -15.57 21.99 -7.17
CA LYS A 81 -15.61 22.12 -5.70
C LYS A 81 -14.50 23.06 -5.25
N SER A 82 -14.85 23.98 -4.35
CA SER A 82 -13.90 24.93 -3.77
C SER A 82 -14.22 25.16 -2.29
N GLY A 83 -13.19 25.44 -1.51
CA GLY A 83 -13.30 25.66 -0.07
C GLY A 83 -13.67 24.37 0.68
N THR A 84 -14.25 24.53 1.87
CA THR A 84 -14.61 23.41 2.73
C THR A 84 -15.98 22.84 2.35
N TRP A 85 -16.01 21.55 2.06
CA TRP A 85 -17.21 20.73 1.89
C TRP A 85 -17.47 19.93 3.16
N THR A 86 -18.71 19.90 3.60
CA THR A 86 -19.14 19.16 4.79
C THR A 86 -20.25 18.19 4.43
N TYR A 87 -20.09 16.94 4.85
CA TYR A 87 -21.05 15.86 4.73
C TYR A 87 -21.42 15.40 6.12
N LYS A 88 -22.71 15.44 6.46
CA LYS A 88 -23.25 14.87 7.69
C LYS A 88 -24.31 13.85 7.35
N ILE A 89 -24.05 12.59 7.70
CA ILE A 89 -24.96 11.48 7.47
C ILE A 89 -25.35 10.89 8.81
N THR A 90 -26.65 10.83 9.10
CA THR A 90 -27.17 10.21 10.33
C THR A 90 -27.88 8.91 9.96
N LEU A 91 -27.52 7.84 10.65
CA LEU A 91 -28.06 6.50 10.45
C LEU A 91 -28.82 6.09 11.71
N HIS A 92 -30.02 5.55 11.53
CA HIS A 92 -30.79 4.89 12.57
C HIS A 92 -31.20 3.52 12.07
N ASP A 93 -30.65 2.49 12.70
CA ASP A 93 -30.86 1.09 12.35
C ASP A 93 -30.78 0.85 10.84
N TYR A 94 -29.66 1.28 10.24
CA TYR A 94 -29.37 1.08 8.83
C TYR A 94 -28.69 -0.28 8.64
N LEU A 95 -29.16 -1.08 7.68
CA LEU A 95 -28.60 -2.42 7.45
C LEU A 95 -27.17 -2.34 6.91
N GLU A 96 -26.22 -2.98 7.59
CA GLU A 96 -24.84 -3.06 7.12
C GLU A 96 -24.70 -4.17 6.07
N HIS A 97 -24.56 -3.82 4.80
CA HIS A 97 -24.56 -4.76 3.67
C HIS A 97 -23.53 -5.91 3.78
N LYS A 98 -22.47 -5.74 4.56
CA LYS A 98 -21.42 -6.75 4.75
C LYS A 98 -21.79 -7.82 5.80
N LEU A 99 -22.82 -7.60 6.62
CA LEU A 99 -23.16 -8.45 7.75
C LEU A 99 -24.66 -8.75 7.78
N LYS A 100 -25.03 -10.03 7.69
CA LYS A 100 -26.45 -10.43 7.69
C LYS A 100 -27.10 -10.06 9.02
N ASN A 101 -28.18 -9.27 8.95
CA ASN A 101 -29.01 -8.82 10.07
C ASN A 101 -28.32 -7.92 11.11
N ASP A 102 -27.15 -7.35 10.79
CA ASP A 102 -26.51 -6.33 11.63
C ASP A 102 -26.93 -4.94 11.16
N TYR A 103 -27.37 -4.11 12.11
CA TYR A 103 -27.86 -2.76 11.85
C TYR A 103 -27.03 -1.75 12.63
N SER A 104 -26.65 -0.66 11.97
CA SER A 104 -25.87 0.43 12.55
C SER A 104 -26.75 1.65 12.85
N THR A 105 -26.50 2.24 14.01
CA THR A 105 -27.01 3.56 14.39
C THR A 105 -25.82 4.44 14.71
N GLY A 106 -25.71 5.60 14.06
CA GLY A 106 -24.53 6.44 14.19
C GLY A 106 -24.56 7.71 13.35
N THR A 107 -23.43 8.41 13.34
CA THR A 107 -23.25 9.62 12.54
C THR A 107 -21.89 9.60 11.86
N ILE A 108 -21.91 9.83 10.56
CA ILE A 108 -20.72 10.08 9.73
C ILE A 108 -20.62 11.59 9.55
N ILE A 109 -19.44 12.14 9.84
CA ILE A 109 -19.07 13.51 9.51
C ILE A 109 -17.83 13.44 8.66
N PHE A 110 -17.88 14.05 7.47
CA PHE A 110 -16.72 14.21 6.61
C PHE A 110 -16.58 15.68 6.21
N THR A 111 -15.39 16.22 6.39
CA THR A 111 -15.01 17.56 5.97
C THR A 111 -13.86 17.44 4.98
N ALA A 112 -13.95 18.13 3.85
CA ALA A 112 -12.96 18.07 2.78
C ALA A 112 -12.74 19.45 2.20
N GLY A 113 -11.49 19.93 2.24
CA GLY A 113 -11.10 21.15 1.55
C GLY A 113 -10.75 20.88 0.07
N TYR A 114 -11.14 21.81 -0.79
CA TYR A 114 -10.85 21.77 -2.22
C TYR A 114 -10.35 23.12 -2.74
N ALA A 115 -9.48 23.08 -3.74
CA ALA A 115 -9.11 24.21 -4.59
C ALA A 115 -9.25 23.74 -6.06
N ASP A 116 -10.13 24.39 -6.83
CA ASP A 116 -10.41 24.05 -8.24
C ASP A 116 -10.68 22.56 -8.50
N GLY A 117 -11.47 21.96 -7.60
CA GLY A 117 -11.85 20.55 -7.61
C GLY A 117 -10.77 19.60 -7.09
N VAL A 118 -9.55 20.07 -6.83
CA VAL A 118 -8.43 19.26 -6.33
C VAL A 118 -8.43 19.28 -4.79
N PRO A 119 -8.18 18.14 -4.10
CA PRO A 119 -8.00 18.13 -2.65
C PRO A 119 -6.98 19.16 -2.17
N HIS A 120 -7.38 20.01 -1.23
CA HIS A 120 -6.52 21.06 -0.68
C HIS A 120 -6.93 21.41 0.75
N GLY A 121 -5.96 21.53 1.67
CA GLY A 121 -6.21 21.72 3.09
C GLY A 121 -6.62 20.43 3.80
N LYS A 122 -7.26 20.57 4.96
CA LYS A 122 -7.57 19.44 5.84
C LYS A 122 -8.77 18.63 5.35
N TRP A 123 -8.60 17.32 5.32
CA TRP A 123 -9.66 16.33 5.19
C TRP A 123 -9.80 15.59 6.52
N ALA A 124 -11.01 15.50 7.05
CA ALA A 124 -11.30 14.78 8.27
C ALA A 124 -12.61 14.03 8.16
N TYR A 125 -12.55 12.71 8.34
CA TYR A 125 -13.69 11.81 8.42
C TYR A 125 -13.79 11.26 9.83
N SER A 126 -15.00 11.16 10.35
CA SER A 126 -15.30 10.46 11.59
C SER A 126 -16.62 9.71 11.48
N TYR A 127 -16.65 8.48 11.98
CA TYR A 127 -17.85 7.68 12.11
C TYR A 127 -17.94 7.15 13.55
N ASN A 128 -18.94 7.63 14.27
CA ASN A 128 -19.31 7.11 15.59
C ASN A 128 -20.59 6.28 15.40
N ARG A 129 -20.52 4.98 15.71
CA ARG A 129 -21.65 4.06 15.57
C ARG A 129 -21.76 3.07 16.71
N LYS A 130 -22.96 2.57 16.92
CA LYS A 130 -23.25 1.36 17.68
C LYS A 130 -23.99 0.38 16.76
N MET A 131 -23.81 -0.91 17.00
CA MET A 131 -24.44 -1.96 16.19
C MET A 131 -25.35 -2.83 17.05
N ARG A 132 -26.40 -3.37 16.46
CA ARG A 132 -27.26 -4.39 17.06
C ARG A 132 -27.78 -5.35 15.99
N LYS A 133 -28.19 -6.54 16.40
CA LYS A 133 -28.77 -7.55 15.51
C LYS A 133 -30.28 -7.52 15.53
N LEU A 134 -30.84 -7.78 14.36
CA LEU A 134 -32.24 -8.14 14.21
C LEU A 134 -32.37 -9.66 14.32
N THR A 135 -33.21 -10.12 15.24
CA THR A 135 -33.53 -11.54 15.40
C THR A 135 -34.99 -11.79 15.10
N ALA A 136 -35.27 -12.85 14.34
CA ALA A 136 -36.63 -13.34 14.19
C ALA A 136 -37.02 -14.10 15.47
N SER A 137 -38.08 -13.66 16.13
CA SER A 137 -38.68 -14.46 17.21
C SER A 137 -39.53 -15.60 16.64
N ALA A 138 -39.82 -16.61 17.47
CA ALA A 138 -40.63 -17.78 17.11
C ALA A 138 -42.03 -17.45 16.54
N ASN A 139 -42.53 -16.23 16.74
CA ASN A 139 -43.86 -15.79 16.31
C ASN A 139 -43.82 -14.79 15.12
N ASN A 140 -42.76 -14.79 14.31
CA ASN A 140 -42.54 -13.78 13.25
C ASN A 140 -42.51 -12.32 13.75
N ARG A 141 -42.32 -12.10 15.06
CA ARG A 141 -42.10 -10.74 15.58
C ARG A 141 -40.63 -10.38 15.44
N ILE A 142 -40.41 -9.14 15.03
CA ILE A 142 -39.09 -8.52 14.97
C ILE A 142 -38.63 -8.26 16.41
N ASP A 143 -37.50 -8.86 16.79
CA ASP A 143 -36.86 -8.57 18.07
C ASP A 143 -35.46 -7.99 17.83
N TRP A 144 -35.09 -7.02 18.67
CA TRP A 144 -33.84 -6.30 18.57
C TRP A 144 -32.94 -6.69 19.73
N GLN A 145 -31.73 -7.14 19.41
CA GLN A 145 -30.71 -7.26 20.44
C GLN A 145 -30.33 -5.89 21.01
N LYS A 146 -29.77 -5.89 22.22
CA LYS A 146 -29.17 -4.69 22.80
C LYS A 146 -28.03 -4.20 21.92
N PHE A 147 -27.82 -2.89 21.89
CA PHE A 147 -26.65 -2.31 21.22
C PHE A 147 -25.36 -2.79 21.86
N GLY A 148 -24.38 -3.12 21.02
CA GLY A 148 -23.00 -3.34 21.41
C GLY A 148 -22.28 -2.04 21.77
N PRO A 149 -20.96 -2.12 22.05
CA PRO A 149 -20.15 -0.95 22.35
C PRO A 149 -20.12 0.05 21.19
N THR A 150 -19.87 1.31 21.51
CA THR A 150 -19.68 2.35 20.50
C THR A 150 -18.32 2.18 19.81
N ILE A 151 -18.36 2.09 18.49
CA ILE A 151 -17.22 2.02 17.59
C ILE A 151 -16.95 3.44 17.08
N ASN A 152 -15.69 3.87 17.18
CA ASN A 152 -15.23 5.15 16.65
C ASN A 152 -14.16 4.91 15.59
N GLU A 153 -14.40 5.44 14.40
CA GLU A 153 -13.46 5.42 13.29
C GLU A 153 -13.16 6.87 12.89
N ARG A 154 -11.90 7.20 12.65
CA ARG A 154 -11.45 8.53 12.22
C ARG A 154 -10.29 8.40 11.25
N ILE A 155 -10.29 9.20 10.19
CA ILE A 155 -9.11 9.46 9.38
C ILE A 155 -8.95 10.97 9.23
N THR A 156 -7.71 11.46 9.30
CA THR A 156 -7.37 12.87 9.07
C THR A 156 -6.14 12.92 8.17
N MET A 157 -6.22 13.77 7.15
CA MET A 157 -5.21 13.96 6.14
C MET A 157 -5.13 15.46 5.84
N VAL A 158 -3.94 15.97 5.50
CA VAL A 158 -3.78 17.33 5.00
C VAL A 158 -3.30 17.23 3.56
N PHE A 159 -3.91 18.02 2.68
CA PHE A 159 -3.58 18.05 1.27
C PHE A 159 -2.97 19.39 0.86
N ASN A 160 -2.01 19.34 -0.04
CA ASN A 160 -1.57 20.49 -0.82
C ASN A 160 -1.66 20.15 -2.31
N ASN A 161 -2.71 20.64 -2.97
CA ASN A 161 -2.95 20.45 -4.40
C ASN A 161 -2.92 18.97 -4.82
N GLY A 162 -3.68 18.14 -4.11
CA GLY A 162 -3.83 16.70 -4.39
C GLY A 162 -2.76 15.81 -3.75
N ILE A 163 -1.69 16.39 -3.19
CA ILE A 163 -0.63 15.65 -2.49
C ILE A 163 -0.94 15.63 -1.00
N ILE A 164 -0.94 14.44 -0.37
CA ILE A 164 -0.99 14.31 1.08
C ILE A 164 0.32 14.82 1.67
N VAL A 165 0.24 15.81 2.55
CA VAL A 165 1.36 16.48 3.23
C VAL A 165 1.05 16.59 4.72
N ASP A 166 2.04 16.94 5.54
CA ASP A 166 1.87 17.21 6.98
C ASP A 166 1.19 16.02 7.71
N SER A 167 0.38 16.28 8.74
CA SER A 167 -0.22 15.25 9.58
C SER A 167 -1.12 14.25 8.84
N PHE A 168 -0.90 12.98 9.14
CA PHE A 168 -1.71 11.85 8.71
C PHE A 168 -2.10 10.99 9.91
N GLN A 169 -3.38 10.64 10.00
CA GLN A 169 -3.92 9.88 11.12
C GLN A 169 -5.00 8.92 10.65
N ILE A 170 -4.92 7.66 11.11
CA ILE A 170 -6.02 6.69 11.07
C ILE A 170 -6.24 6.18 12.49
N ARG A 171 -7.51 6.10 12.91
CA ARG A 171 -7.91 5.44 14.15
C ARG A 171 -9.17 4.64 13.90
N ARG A 172 -9.10 3.33 14.03
CA ARG A 172 -10.26 2.42 14.01
C ARG A 172 -10.01 1.27 15.00
N PRO A 173 -11.03 0.49 15.41
CA PRO A 173 -10.82 -0.62 16.33
C PRO A 173 -9.72 -1.57 15.84
N GLY A 174 -8.71 -1.80 16.71
CA GLY A 174 -7.58 -2.68 16.42
C GLY A 174 -6.56 -2.18 15.39
N TYR A 175 -6.69 -0.95 14.89
CA TYR A 175 -5.75 -0.38 13.93
C TYR A 175 -5.62 1.14 14.08
N ILE A 176 -4.42 1.59 14.43
CA ILE A 176 -4.10 3.00 14.62
C ILE A 176 -2.83 3.33 13.85
N VAL A 177 -2.82 4.48 13.16
CA VAL A 177 -1.65 5.01 12.45
C VAL A 177 -1.55 6.50 12.72
N TYR A 178 -0.35 6.98 13.03
CA TYR A 178 -0.02 8.39 13.10
C TYR A 178 1.30 8.64 12.41
N GLY A 179 1.42 9.75 11.70
CA GLY A 179 2.67 10.15 11.09
C GLY A 179 2.54 11.48 10.37
N GLN A 180 3.61 11.84 9.66
CA GLN A 180 3.67 13.07 8.89
C GLN A 180 4.32 12.85 7.52
N CYS A 181 3.87 13.64 6.56
CA CYS A 181 4.50 13.75 5.26
C CYS A 181 5.17 15.13 5.11
N ASN A 182 6.25 15.21 4.35
CA ASN A 182 6.81 16.48 3.91
C ASN A 182 5.93 17.12 2.81
N TRP A 183 6.33 18.27 2.28
CA TRP A 183 5.58 19.01 1.26
C TRP A 183 5.50 18.33 -0.11
N GLU A 184 6.37 17.33 -0.36
CA GLU A 184 6.37 16.47 -1.56
C GLU A 184 5.56 15.18 -1.36
N GLY A 185 5.03 14.97 -0.14
CA GLY A 185 4.25 13.81 0.23
C GLY A 185 5.07 12.57 0.61
N PHE A 186 6.36 12.72 0.90
CA PHE A 186 7.19 11.65 1.46
C PHE A 186 7.01 11.55 2.97
N TYR A 187 7.04 10.33 3.49
CA TYR A 187 7.06 10.06 4.93
C TYR A 187 8.22 10.81 5.60
N THR A 188 7.96 11.47 6.71
CA THR A 188 9.01 12.18 7.47
C THR A 188 8.72 12.10 8.97
N GLY A 189 9.78 12.14 9.77
CA GLY A 189 9.69 12.04 11.22
C GLY A 189 9.21 10.66 11.67
N GLN A 190 8.60 10.61 12.85
CA GLN A 190 8.13 9.37 13.45
C GLN A 190 6.74 8.98 12.93
N TRP A 191 6.61 7.71 12.56
CA TRP A 191 5.39 7.02 12.21
C TRP A 191 5.12 5.94 13.25
N LEU A 192 3.90 5.94 13.79
CA LEU A 192 3.45 4.99 14.80
C LEU A 192 2.30 4.18 14.22
N THR A 193 2.42 2.86 14.24
CA THR A 193 1.36 1.93 13.84
C THR A 193 1.05 0.96 14.97
N GLU A 194 -0.21 0.89 15.41
CA GLU A 194 -0.68 -0.12 16.35
C GLU A 194 -1.62 -1.09 15.65
N GLN A 195 -1.29 -2.38 15.71
CA GLN A 195 -2.09 -3.43 15.10
C GLN A 195 -1.84 -4.77 15.79
N ASN A 196 -2.89 -5.56 16.02
CA ASN A 196 -2.79 -6.93 16.55
C ASN A 196 -1.98 -7.04 17.85
N GLY A 197 -2.14 -6.08 18.77
CA GLY A 197 -1.41 -6.05 20.04
C GLY A 197 0.06 -5.62 19.93
N LYS A 198 0.52 -5.21 18.74
CA LYS A 198 1.87 -4.70 18.52
C LYS A 198 1.85 -3.22 18.18
N GLN A 199 2.90 -2.52 18.61
CA GLN A 199 3.21 -1.17 18.20
C GLN A 199 4.50 -1.18 17.38
N ILE A 200 4.45 -0.58 16.21
CA ILE A 200 5.58 -0.39 15.31
C ILE A 200 5.88 1.10 15.27
N ILE A 201 7.10 1.47 15.66
CA ILE A 201 7.61 2.83 15.64
C ILE A 201 8.63 2.88 14.53
N GLU A 202 8.41 3.72 13.54
CA GLU A 202 9.29 3.90 12.39
C GLU A 202 9.72 5.36 12.31
N GLU A 203 10.99 5.62 12.04
CA GLU A 203 11.48 6.96 11.80
C GLU A 203 11.88 7.08 10.34
N TYR A 204 11.39 8.14 9.69
CA TYR A 204 11.62 8.42 8.29
C TYR A 204 12.33 9.75 8.09
N ASN A 205 13.27 9.77 7.13
CA ASN A 205 13.87 10.99 6.62
C ASN A 205 13.62 11.07 5.11
N MET A 206 12.76 12.01 4.69
CA MET A 206 12.38 12.23 3.27
C MET A 206 11.94 10.94 2.55
N GLY A 207 11.17 10.09 3.22
CA GLY A 207 10.62 8.85 2.67
C GLY A 207 11.45 7.61 2.97
N PHE A 208 12.69 7.75 3.43
CA PHE A 208 13.55 6.61 3.78
C PHE A 208 13.39 6.20 5.23
N LEU A 209 13.23 4.90 5.45
CA LEU A 209 13.21 4.32 6.79
C LEU A 209 14.62 4.30 7.39
N VAL A 210 14.87 5.12 8.41
CA VAL A 210 16.17 5.20 9.10
C VAL A 210 16.21 4.33 10.35
N HIS A 211 15.05 4.09 10.96
CA HIS A 211 14.92 3.31 12.17
C HIS A 211 13.53 2.65 12.26
N ARG A 212 13.47 1.42 12.79
CA ARG A 212 12.22 0.74 13.13
C ARG A 212 12.38 -0.02 14.43
N GLU A 213 11.38 0.09 15.29
CA GLU A 213 11.20 -0.72 16.48
C GLU A 213 9.81 -1.37 16.46
N THR A 214 9.73 -2.64 16.84
CA THR A 214 8.46 -3.33 17.05
C THR A 214 8.38 -3.81 18.49
N GLN A 215 7.36 -3.37 19.22
CA GLN A 215 7.13 -3.75 20.60
C GLN A 215 5.74 -4.35 20.82
N ASP A 216 5.64 -5.25 21.80
CA ASP A 216 4.36 -5.76 22.28
C ASP A 216 3.68 -4.73 23.19
N ILE A 217 2.42 -4.40 22.92
CA ILE A 217 1.70 -3.33 23.65
C ILE A 217 1.43 -3.71 25.11
N SER A 218 1.25 -5.01 25.39
CA SER A 218 0.90 -5.47 26.73
C SER A 218 2.09 -5.50 27.69
N SER A 219 3.27 -5.83 27.16
CA SER A 219 4.50 -6.01 27.94
C SER A 219 5.52 -4.90 27.73
N TYR A 220 5.36 -4.05 26.71
CA TYR A 220 6.36 -3.08 26.25
C TYR A 220 7.71 -3.71 25.89
N THR A 221 7.73 -5.01 25.60
CA THR A 221 8.96 -5.72 25.22
C THR A 221 9.27 -5.45 23.74
N ILE A 222 10.49 -5.01 23.46
CA ILE A 222 11.01 -4.87 22.09
C ILE A 222 11.26 -6.25 21.51
N THR A 223 10.65 -6.52 20.36
CA THR A 223 10.70 -7.80 19.65
C THR A 223 11.53 -7.76 18.37
N ASP A 224 11.72 -6.58 17.79
CA ASP A 224 12.50 -6.37 16.57
C ASP A 224 13.01 -4.93 16.52
N THR A 225 14.23 -4.74 16.03
CA THR A 225 14.86 -3.42 15.86
C THR A 225 15.67 -3.40 14.57
N LEU A 226 15.51 -2.32 13.80
CA LEU A 226 16.27 -2.02 12.60
C LEU A 226 16.87 -0.63 12.74
N ASN A 227 18.18 -0.51 12.49
CA ASN A 227 18.93 0.74 12.53
C ASN A 227 19.70 0.93 11.23
N ASN A 228 19.21 1.79 10.35
CA ASN A 228 19.76 2.01 9.00
C ASN A 228 20.43 3.39 8.83
N TYR A 229 20.60 4.15 9.91
CA TYR A 229 21.13 5.52 9.87
C TYR A 229 22.41 5.70 9.04
N ASN A 230 23.39 4.83 9.24
CA ASN A 230 24.71 4.97 8.61
C ASN A 230 24.73 4.56 7.13
N ASP A 231 24.09 3.43 6.78
CA ASP A 231 24.01 2.94 5.40
C ASP A 231 23.17 3.88 4.52
N PHE A 232 22.10 4.45 5.08
CA PHE A 232 21.23 5.39 4.39
C PHE A 232 21.93 6.71 4.06
N SER A 233 22.52 7.38 5.06
CA SER A 233 23.06 8.72 4.90
C SER A 233 24.16 8.76 3.83
N GLY A 234 25.02 7.74 3.81
CA GLY A 234 26.07 7.61 2.79
C GLY A 234 25.53 7.44 1.37
N ARG A 235 24.55 6.54 1.18
CA ARG A 235 23.97 6.25 -0.14
C ARG A 235 23.14 7.41 -0.69
N LEU A 236 22.37 8.08 0.17
CA LEU A 236 21.56 9.23 -0.26
C LEU A 236 22.45 10.41 -0.65
N LEU A 237 23.48 10.71 0.16
CA LEU A 237 24.45 11.77 -0.18
C LEU A 237 25.17 11.48 -1.48
N LEU A 238 25.57 10.22 -1.71
CA LEU A 238 26.17 9.81 -2.98
C LEU A 238 25.18 10.00 -4.14
N PHE A 239 23.93 9.53 -4.00
CA PHE A 239 22.92 9.65 -5.05
C PHE A 239 22.62 11.12 -5.40
N ASP A 240 22.37 11.97 -4.40
CA ASP A 240 22.11 13.40 -4.57
C ASP A 240 23.34 14.16 -5.13
N SER A 241 24.54 13.76 -4.72
CA SER A 241 25.79 14.28 -5.31
C SER A 241 25.89 13.92 -6.79
N LEU A 242 25.76 12.64 -7.14
CA LEU A 242 25.85 12.17 -8.53
C LEU A 242 24.73 12.75 -9.41
N GLN A 243 23.50 12.86 -8.89
CA GLN A 243 22.39 13.44 -9.64
C GLN A 243 22.63 14.91 -10.01
N ARG A 244 23.35 15.66 -9.17
CA ARG A 244 23.66 17.08 -9.43
C ARG A 244 24.94 17.30 -10.23
N THR A 245 25.96 16.48 -9.98
CA THR A 245 27.31 16.70 -10.52
C THR A 245 27.60 15.83 -11.75
N GLU A 246 27.22 14.54 -11.70
CA GLU A 246 27.60 13.55 -12.72
C GLU A 246 26.48 12.52 -12.98
N PRO A 247 25.33 12.91 -13.58
CA PRO A 247 24.17 12.02 -13.73
C PRO A 247 24.48 10.74 -14.52
N ALA A 248 25.47 10.80 -15.43
CA ALA A 248 25.91 9.64 -16.20
C ALA A 248 26.52 8.53 -15.33
N GLN A 249 27.01 8.85 -14.12
CA GLN A 249 27.52 7.86 -13.17
C GLN A 249 26.41 7.11 -12.41
N LEU A 250 25.17 7.60 -12.41
CA LEU A 250 24.05 6.89 -11.77
C LEU A 250 23.79 5.51 -12.38
N LYS A 251 24.22 5.24 -13.61
CA LYS A 251 24.14 3.91 -14.24
C LYS A 251 25.22 2.93 -13.75
N HIS A 252 26.20 3.43 -12.98
CA HIS A 252 27.35 2.66 -12.51
C HIS A 252 27.30 2.38 -11.00
N ILE A 253 26.39 3.03 -10.26
CA ILE A 253 26.12 2.64 -8.88
C ILE A 253 25.34 1.32 -8.85
N ASN A 254 25.63 0.49 -7.85
CA ASN A 254 25.03 -0.84 -7.68
C ASN A 254 23.70 -0.80 -6.92
N PHE A 255 23.01 0.34 -6.90
CA PHE A 255 21.70 0.47 -6.29
C PHE A 255 20.86 1.51 -7.05
N ARG A 256 19.55 1.37 -6.93
CA ARG A 256 18.58 2.37 -7.36
C ARG A 256 17.70 2.78 -6.18
N ILE A 257 17.22 4.01 -6.22
CA ILE A 257 16.20 4.49 -5.30
C ILE A 257 14.86 4.44 -6.05
N ASP A 258 13.94 3.66 -5.51
CA ASP A 258 12.58 3.52 -6.02
C ASP A 258 11.62 4.27 -5.08
N THR A 259 10.66 4.98 -5.65
CA THR A 259 9.56 5.58 -4.90
C THR A 259 8.36 4.65 -4.91
N ILE A 260 7.89 4.27 -3.72
CA ILE A 260 6.65 3.52 -3.54
C ILE A 260 5.59 4.49 -3.03
N GLN A 261 4.54 4.69 -3.83
CA GLN A 261 3.36 5.41 -3.40
C GLN A 261 2.42 4.42 -2.67
N LEU A 262 2.28 4.53 -1.35
CA LEU A 262 1.55 3.51 -0.58
C LEU A 262 0.09 3.35 -1.02
N LEU A 263 -0.56 4.45 -1.44
CA LEU A 263 -1.93 4.40 -1.96
C LEU A 263 -2.09 3.56 -3.25
N SER A 264 -1.01 3.30 -4.00
CA SER A 264 -1.06 2.42 -5.16
C SER A 264 -0.78 0.95 -4.81
N VAL A 265 -0.38 0.64 -3.58
CA VAL A 265 -0.09 -0.73 -3.14
C VAL A 265 -1.38 -1.39 -2.67
N SER A 266 -2.00 -2.18 -3.56
CA SER A 266 -3.21 -2.94 -3.25
C SER A 266 -2.97 -3.88 -2.07
N GLY A 267 -3.80 -3.80 -1.04
CA GLY A 267 -3.70 -4.64 0.15
C GLY A 267 -2.91 -4.03 1.31
N HIS A 268 -2.24 -2.89 1.12
CA HIS A 268 -1.61 -2.20 2.24
C HIS A 268 -2.68 -1.71 3.25
N PRO A 269 -2.53 -1.91 4.57
CA PRO A 269 -3.57 -1.58 5.55
C PRO A 269 -3.99 -0.10 5.55
N ILE A 270 -3.06 0.83 5.34
CA ILE A 270 -3.37 2.27 5.19
C ILE A 270 -4.27 2.49 3.96
N THR A 271 -3.91 1.90 2.82
CA THR A 271 -4.63 2.02 1.55
C THR A 271 -6.03 1.44 1.66
N GLN A 272 -6.17 0.28 2.29
CA GLN A 272 -7.48 -0.30 2.59
C GLN A 272 -8.33 0.61 3.47
N ALA A 273 -7.77 1.15 4.55
CA ALA A 273 -8.50 2.05 5.44
C ALA A 273 -8.93 3.36 4.75
N VAL A 274 -8.05 3.98 3.97
CA VAL A 274 -8.39 5.20 3.21
C VAL A 274 -9.48 4.91 2.19
N ASN A 275 -9.36 3.81 1.43
CA ASN A 275 -10.38 3.41 0.46
C ASN A 275 -11.72 3.10 1.13
N ASP A 276 -11.73 2.30 2.20
CA ASP A 276 -12.96 1.92 2.90
C ASP A 276 -13.69 3.14 3.51
N MET A 277 -12.94 4.05 4.12
CA MET A 277 -13.51 5.18 4.87
C MET A 277 -13.87 6.36 3.98
N ILE A 278 -13.11 6.58 2.89
CA ILE A 278 -13.27 7.74 2.00
C ILE A 278 -13.72 7.30 0.60
N PHE A 279 -12.84 6.71 -0.21
CA PHE A 279 -13.07 6.64 -1.66
C PHE A 279 -14.13 5.64 -2.10
N ASN A 280 -14.26 4.52 -1.39
CA ASN A 280 -15.26 3.50 -1.62
C ASN A 280 -16.43 3.61 -0.63
N ASN A 281 -16.54 4.73 0.08
CA ASN A 281 -17.61 4.96 1.02
C ASN A 281 -18.87 5.49 0.29
N PRO A 282 -19.93 4.68 0.14
CA PRO A 282 -21.12 5.08 -0.63
C PRO A 282 -21.86 6.28 0.00
N PHE A 283 -21.66 6.54 1.30
CA PHE A 283 -22.31 7.67 1.99
C PHE A 283 -21.76 9.04 1.58
N LEU A 284 -20.58 9.11 0.96
CA LEU A 284 -19.96 10.39 0.59
C LEU A 284 -20.43 10.92 -0.77
N LEU A 285 -21.17 10.11 -1.55
CA LEU A 285 -21.83 10.51 -2.80
C LEU A 285 -20.91 11.22 -3.82
N PHE A 286 -19.60 10.90 -3.86
CA PHE A 286 -18.66 11.56 -4.77
C PHE A 286 -19.08 11.47 -6.24
N ARG A 287 -19.71 10.35 -6.64
CA ARG A 287 -20.21 10.16 -8.02
C ARG A 287 -21.42 11.02 -8.37
N SER A 288 -22.28 11.31 -7.39
CA SER A 288 -23.51 12.07 -7.64
C SER A 288 -23.36 13.56 -7.36
N ILE A 289 -22.49 13.95 -6.43
CA ILE A 289 -22.14 15.35 -6.12
C ILE A 289 -20.76 15.62 -6.70
N GLU A 290 -20.75 15.81 -8.03
CA GLU A 290 -19.57 16.01 -8.86
C GLU A 290 -18.79 17.31 -8.56
N GLY A 291 -17.73 17.57 -9.34
CA GLY A 291 -16.94 18.80 -9.31
C GLY A 291 -15.62 18.67 -8.57
N ASP A 292 -15.34 17.50 -7.99
CA ASP A 292 -14.00 17.11 -7.61
C ASP A 292 -13.25 16.44 -8.78
N LYS A 293 -11.92 16.49 -8.70
CA LYS A 293 -10.99 15.82 -9.61
C LYS A 293 -10.34 14.64 -8.87
N LEU A 294 -11.17 13.74 -8.36
CA LEU A 294 -10.74 12.50 -7.69
C LEU A 294 -10.63 11.38 -8.71
N ASP A 295 -9.64 11.42 -9.60
CA ASP A 295 -9.17 10.16 -10.18
C ASP A 295 -8.00 9.61 -9.35
N ALA A 296 -7.77 8.31 -9.45
CA ALA A 296 -6.69 7.64 -8.73
C ALA A 296 -5.28 8.16 -9.12
N ALA A 297 -5.16 8.90 -10.22
CA ALA A 297 -3.90 9.52 -10.64
C ALA A 297 -3.63 10.88 -9.98
N HIS A 298 -4.66 11.56 -9.47
CA HIS A 298 -4.53 12.89 -8.83
C HIS A 298 -4.28 12.85 -7.32
N LEU A 299 -4.58 11.73 -6.64
CA LEU A 299 -4.23 11.56 -5.24
C LEU A 299 -2.80 11.08 -5.12
N LYS A 300 -1.94 11.93 -4.55
CA LYS A 300 -0.50 11.71 -4.44
C LYS A 300 -0.04 11.78 -2.98
N GLY A 301 1.19 11.36 -2.72
CA GLY A 301 1.78 11.35 -1.39
C GLY A 301 1.64 9.99 -0.71
N LEU A 302 1.94 9.97 0.60
CA LEU A 302 2.27 8.74 1.31
C LEU A 302 3.38 7.95 0.59
N ASN A 303 4.40 8.68 0.15
CA ASN A 303 5.53 8.15 -0.57
C ASN A 303 6.59 7.65 0.42
N ILE A 304 7.10 6.45 0.19
CA ILE A 304 8.31 5.95 0.84
C ILE A 304 9.36 5.67 -0.24
N LEU A 305 10.62 5.77 0.16
CA LEU A 305 11.77 5.49 -0.69
C LEU A 305 12.38 4.16 -0.26
N THR A 306 12.60 3.29 -1.23
CA THR A 306 13.26 2.01 -1.04
C THR A 306 14.53 1.94 -1.87
N ILE A 307 15.59 1.39 -1.27
CA ILE A 307 16.84 1.13 -1.98
C ILE A 307 16.78 -0.30 -2.51
N SER A 308 16.78 -0.44 -3.84
CA SER A 308 16.88 -1.73 -4.50
C SER A 308 18.30 -1.91 -5.01
N TYR A 309 18.96 -2.99 -4.63
CA TYR A 309 20.30 -3.27 -5.12
C TYR A 309 20.26 -3.78 -6.57
N GLN A 310 21.15 -3.26 -7.40
CA GLN A 310 21.35 -3.72 -8.77
C GLN A 310 22.56 -4.64 -8.80
N LEU A 311 22.34 -5.87 -9.24
CA LEU A 311 23.43 -6.81 -9.43
C LEU A 311 24.35 -6.34 -10.54
N THR A 312 25.66 -6.43 -10.30
CA THR A 312 26.62 -6.33 -11.38
C THR A 312 26.39 -7.46 -12.39
N ALA A 313 26.84 -7.28 -13.63
CA ALA A 313 26.71 -8.32 -14.66
C ALA A 313 27.32 -9.66 -14.20
N SER A 314 28.46 -9.59 -13.48
CA SER A 314 29.11 -10.79 -12.91
C SER A 314 28.30 -11.43 -11.79
N GLU A 315 27.74 -10.66 -10.85
CA GLU A 315 26.87 -11.20 -9.80
C GLU A 315 25.60 -11.82 -10.41
N GLN A 316 25.00 -11.17 -11.41
CA GLN A 316 23.82 -11.70 -12.10
C GLN A 316 24.13 -13.00 -12.83
N GLU A 317 25.28 -13.08 -13.51
CA GLU A 317 25.75 -14.30 -14.17
C GLU A 317 25.92 -15.44 -13.16
N LYS A 318 26.62 -15.19 -12.05
CA LYS A 318 26.82 -16.19 -10.99
C LYS A 318 25.49 -16.66 -10.39
N LEU A 319 24.56 -15.73 -10.15
CA LEU A 319 23.23 -16.07 -9.64
C LEU A 319 22.49 -16.99 -10.62
N ASN A 320 22.50 -16.65 -11.91
CA ASN A 320 21.90 -17.47 -12.96
C ASN A 320 22.55 -18.87 -13.04
N THR A 321 23.87 -18.96 -12.87
CA THR A 321 24.60 -20.24 -12.83
C THR A 321 24.16 -21.10 -11.64
N ILE A 322 24.00 -20.51 -10.44
CA ILE A 322 23.52 -21.22 -9.25
C ILE A 322 22.12 -21.79 -9.49
N HIS A 323 21.20 -20.97 -10.01
CA HIS A 323 19.83 -21.39 -10.34
C HIS A 323 19.82 -22.51 -11.39
N LEU A 324 20.66 -22.42 -12.44
CA LEU A 324 20.77 -23.45 -13.47
C LEU A 324 21.26 -24.79 -12.91
N LEU A 325 22.34 -24.79 -12.12
CA LEU A 325 22.90 -26.00 -11.52
C LEU A 325 21.90 -26.68 -10.57
N ALA A 326 21.22 -25.89 -9.73
CA ALA A 326 20.19 -26.39 -8.84
C ALA A 326 19.00 -27.02 -9.59
N SER A 327 18.55 -26.37 -10.68
CA SER A 327 17.50 -26.91 -11.55
C SER A 327 17.90 -28.27 -12.17
N GLN A 328 19.17 -28.41 -12.60
CA GLN A 328 19.70 -29.66 -13.13
C GLN A 328 19.73 -30.78 -12.07
N ILE A 329 20.20 -30.47 -10.84
CA ILE A 329 20.18 -31.43 -9.72
C ILE A 329 18.74 -31.85 -9.38
N ASN A 330 17.79 -30.90 -9.35
CA ASN A 330 16.38 -31.19 -9.10
C ASN A 330 15.79 -32.11 -10.18
N LYS A 331 16.14 -31.89 -11.46
CA LYS A 331 15.74 -32.78 -12.55
C LYS A 331 16.23 -34.21 -12.34
N ILE A 332 17.53 -34.39 -12.06
CA ILE A 332 18.12 -35.71 -11.79
C ILE A 332 17.41 -36.40 -10.61
N ASN A 333 17.12 -35.65 -9.54
CA ASN A 333 16.39 -36.17 -8.39
C ASN A 333 14.98 -36.66 -8.76
N ASN A 334 14.24 -35.87 -9.54
CA ASN A 334 12.87 -36.22 -9.94
C ASN A 334 12.84 -37.41 -10.91
N ASP A 335 13.79 -37.46 -11.85
CA ASP A 335 13.95 -38.60 -12.75
C ASP A 335 14.26 -39.86 -11.92
N LEU A 336 15.20 -39.79 -10.97
CA LEU A 336 15.53 -40.92 -10.10
C LEU A 336 14.32 -41.38 -9.27
N ILE A 337 13.56 -40.46 -8.66
CA ILE A 337 12.34 -40.81 -7.90
C ILE A 337 11.37 -41.58 -8.80
N LYS A 338 11.20 -41.15 -10.06
CA LYS A 338 10.32 -41.83 -11.03
C LYS A 338 10.79 -43.25 -11.30
N TYR A 339 12.10 -43.47 -11.52
CA TYR A 339 12.66 -44.81 -11.72
C TYR A 339 12.47 -45.72 -10.51
N THR A 340 12.51 -45.19 -9.30
CA THR A 340 12.36 -45.98 -8.07
C THR A 340 10.93 -46.24 -7.64
N LYS A 341 9.92 -45.67 -8.33
CA LYS A 341 8.52 -45.73 -7.89
C LYS A 341 7.87 -47.09 -8.16
N ASP A 342 8.33 -47.80 -9.19
CA ASP A 342 7.67 -48.99 -9.72
C ASP A 342 8.38 -50.31 -9.33
N GLU A 343 9.50 -50.24 -8.59
CA GLU A 343 10.30 -51.40 -8.18
C GLU A 343 10.55 -51.38 -6.66
N GLN A 344 10.62 -52.54 -6.01
CA GLN A 344 11.14 -52.63 -4.63
C GLN A 344 12.63 -52.29 -4.67
N PRO A 345 13.03 -51.10 -4.19
CA PRO A 345 14.37 -50.60 -4.48
C PRO A 345 15.40 -51.41 -3.68
N ILE A 346 16.38 -51.96 -4.39
CA ILE A 346 17.57 -52.58 -3.78
C ILE A 346 18.22 -51.55 -2.84
N THR A 347 18.72 -51.98 -1.68
CA THR A 347 19.33 -51.13 -0.63
C THR A 347 20.32 -50.09 -1.19
N ASP A 348 21.09 -50.45 -2.21
CA ASP A 348 22.04 -49.56 -2.90
C ASP A 348 21.35 -48.37 -3.58
N VAL A 349 20.20 -48.59 -4.22
CA VAL A 349 19.42 -47.56 -4.92
C VAL A 349 18.80 -46.59 -3.92
N LEU A 350 18.32 -47.08 -2.77
CA LEU A 350 17.84 -46.23 -1.67
C LEU A 350 18.95 -45.32 -1.13
N THR A 351 20.18 -45.83 -1.05
CA THR A 351 21.34 -45.05 -0.60
C THR A 351 21.68 -43.94 -1.60
N ILE A 352 21.64 -44.24 -2.89
CA ILE A 352 21.83 -43.26 -3.97
C ILE A 352 20.71 -42.21 -3.96
N LEU A 353 19.45 -42.62 -3.82
CA LEU A 353 18.31 -41.71 -3.74
C LEU A 353 18.44 -40.73 -2.57
N LYS A 354 18.81 -41.22 -1.38
CA LYS A 354 19.09 -40.38 -0.20
C LYS A 354 20.19 -39.35 -0.48
N ARG A 355 21.26 -39.76 -1.17
CA ARG A 355 22.37 -38.86 -1.55
C ARG A 355 21.95 -37.78 -2.54
N ILE A 356 21.21 -38.13 -3.59
CA ILE A 356 20.71 -37.14 -4.56
C ILE A 356 19.67 -36.21 -3.92
N SER A 357 18.81 -36.74 -3.05
CA SER A 357 17.86 -35.93 -2.28
C SER A 357 18.57 -34.95 -1.34
N TYR A 358 19.71 -35.35 -0.76
CA TYR A 358 20.59 -34.44 -0.02
C TYR A 358 21.14 -33.32 -0.92
N PHE A 359 21.63 -33.64 -2.11
CA PHE A 359 22.13 -32.63 -3.07
C PHE A 359 21.05 -31.64 -3.49
N LYS A 360 19.81 -32.10 -3.71
CA LYS A 360 18.68 -31.21 -4.00
C LYS A 360 18.46 -30.22 -2.85
N ARG A 361 18.35 -30.68 -1.61
CA ARG A 361 18.15 -29.79 -0.45
C ARG A 361 19.29 -28.80 -0.27
N LEU A 362 20.54 -29.22 -0.54
CA LEU A 362 21.70 -28.34 -0.51
C LEU A 362 21.61 -27.27 -1.60
N SER A 363 21.16 -27.62 -2.80
CA SER A 363 20.93 -26.65 -3.88
C SER A 363 19.81 -25.65 -3.56
N ASP A 364 18.72 -26.10 -2.93
CA ASP A 364 17.64 -25.23 -2.45
C ASP A 364 18.15 -24.25 -1.38
N LYS A 365 19.06 -24.70 -0.49
CA LYS A 365 19.75 -23.85 0.49
C LYS A 365 20.61 -22.79 -0.20
N TYR A 366 21.44 -23.16 -1.17
CA TYR A 366 22.32 -22.20 -1.85
C TYR A 366 21.57 -21.18 -2.71
N ILE A 367 20.47 -21.58 -3.39
CA ILE A 367 19.60 -20.61 -4.07
C ILE A 367 19.10 -19.58 -3.05
N CYS A 368 18.51 -20.04 -1.94
CA CYS A 368 17.94 -19.15 -0.95
C CYS A 368 18.99 -18.17 -0.37
N LEU A 369 20.20 -18.66 -0.09
CA LEU A 369 21.30 -17.81 0.39
C LEU A 369 21.76 -16.83 -0.68
N ALA A 370 21.98 -17.28 -1.92
CA ALA A 370 22.43 -16.45 -3.02
C ALA A 370 21.43 -15.33 -3.33
N ASP A 371 20.13 -15.64 -3.37
CA ASP A 371 19.06 -14.66 -3.58
C ASP A 371 19.08 -13.59 -2.48
N ASN A 372 19.25 -13.97 -1.20
CA ASN A 372 19.31 -13.03 -0.08
C ASN A 372 20.61 -12.21 -0.04
N TYR A 373 21.73 -12.79 -0.44
CA TYR A 373 23.00 -12.07 -0.54
C TYR A 373 22.96 -11.04 -1.68
N CYS A 374 22.34 -11.42 -2.80
CA CYS A 374 22.18 -10.58 -3.99
C CYS A 374 21.15 -9.45 -3.79
N SER A 375 20.09 -9.68 -3.01
CA SER A 375 19.08 -8.66 -2.73
C SER A 375 19.52 -7.60 -1.71
N SER A 376 20.58 -7.87 -0.95
CA SER A 376 21.08 -6.98 0.08
C SER A 376 22.29 -6.18 -0.40
N ALA A 377 22.49 -4.96 0.09
CA ALA A 377 23.66 -4.19 -0.27
C ALA A 377 24.93 -4.71 0.38
N GLU A 378 24.87 -4.96 1.70
CA GLU A 378 25.96 -5.51 2.49
C GLU A 378 25.80 -7.01 2.73
N MET A 379 26.93 -7.71 2.83
CA MET A 379 26.97 -9.14 3.11
C MET A 379 26.36 -9.47 4.48
N ALA A 380 26.62 -8.63 5.50
CA ALA A 380 26.07 -8.83 6.85
C ALA A 380 24.54 -8.81 6.86
N THR A 381 23.94 -7.83 6.18
CA THR A 381 22.49 -7.73 5.99
C THR A 381 21.93 -8.92 5.22
N GLY A 382 22.61 -9.34 4.15
CA GLY A 382 22.24 -10.53 3.39
C GLY A 382 22.26 -11.81 4.24
N ILE A 383 23.27 -11.97 5.11
CA ILE A 383 23.34 -13.08 6.06
C ILE A 383 22.17 -13.04 7.06
N ALA A 384 21.84 -11.87 7.62
CA ALA A 384 20.73 -11.73 8.55
C ALA A 384 19.38 -12.05 7.88
N ALA A 385 19.15 -11.51 6.67
CA ALA A 385 17.96 -11.79 5.87
C ALA A 385 17.84 -13.28 5.55
N ALA A 386 18.94 -13.90 5.11
CA ALA A 386 18.98 -15.31 4.79
C ALA A 386 18.71 -16.21 6.00
N LYS A 387 19.22 -15.88 7.20
CA LYS A 387 18.92 -16.63 8.43
C LYS A 387 17.42 -16.70 8.72
N LYS A 388 16.68 -15.63 8.41
CA LYS A 388 15.23 -15.56 8.60
C LYS A 388 14.48 -16.26 7.47
N ALA A 389 14.78 -15.93 6.21
CA ALA A 389 14.06 -16.43 5.04
C ALA A 389 14.33 -17.91 4.75
N CYS A 390 15.54 -18.37 5.04
CA CYS A 390 16.01 -19.72 4.72
C CYS A 390 16.04 -20.63 5.96
N ALA A 391 15.39 -20.28 7.07
CA ALA A 391 15.45 -21.04 8.32
C ALA A 391 15.10 -22.55 8.13
N ASN A 392 14.14 -22.84 7.26
CA ASN A 392 13.70 -24.21 6.95
C ASN A 392 14.73 -25.02 6.13
N THR A 393 15.61 -24.35 5.40
CA THR A 393 16.68 -24.98 4.59
C THR A 393 18.05 -24.91 5.26
N ILE A 394 18.29 -23.93 6.14
CA ILE A 394 19.58 -23.69 6.79
C ILE A 394 19.89 -24.74 7.86
N ASN A 395 18.91 -25.11 8.69
CA ASN A 395 19.14 -25.91 9.90
C ASN A 395 19.31 -27.42 9.66
N THR A 396 19.20 -27.89 8.42
CA THR A 396 19.11 -29.34 8.12
C THR A 396 20.31 -29.88 7.35
N ILE A 397 21.30 -29.04 7.06
CA ILE A 397 22.41 -29.33 6.15
C ILE A 397 23.70 -28.67 6.67
N GLU A 398 24.85 -29.26 6.34
CA GLU A 398 26.21 -28.83 6.71
C GLU A 398 26.39 -27.31 6.90
N PRO A 399 27.19 -26.90 7.92
CA PRO A 399 27.50 -25.49 8.14
C PRO A 399 28.23 -24.92 6.92
N ILE A 400 27.86 -23.69 6.54
CA ILE A 400 28.47 -22.99 5.42
C ILE A 400 29.65 -22.16 5.92
N PRO A 401 30.77 -22.09 5.16
CA PRO A 401 31.89 -21.22 5.51
C PRO A 401 31.46 -19.77 5.72
N ALA A 402 32.16 -19.06 6.60
CA ALA A 402 32.02 -17.62 6.68
C ALA A 402 32.69 -16.98 5.46
N PHE A 403 31.95 -16.15 4.73
CA PHE A 403 32.48 -15.43 3.57
C PHE A 403 32.64 -13.94 3.89
N SER A 404 33.74 -13.36 3.42
CA SER A 404 34.03 -11.92 3.57
C SER A 404 33.32 -11.04 2.54
N ASP A 405 32.93 -11.62 1.40
CA ASP A 405 32.23 -10.93 0.33
C ASP A 405 31.29 -11.88 -0.44
N LYS A 406 30.31 -11.29 -1.13
CA LYS A 406 29.28 -12.02 -1.88
C LYS A 406 29.87 -12.86 -3.01
N ASN A 407 30.86 -12.33 -3.72
CA ASN A 407 31.44 -12.99 -4.87
C ASN A 407 32.10 -14.31 -4.46
N LYS A 408 32.88 -14.33 -3.38
CA LYS A 408 33.46 -15.57 -2.83
C LYS A 408 32.41 -16.56 -2.39
N ALA A 409 31.32 -16.09 -1.79
CA ALA A 409 30.20 -16.97 -1.42
C ALA A 409 29.58 -17.64 -2.66
N MET A 410 29.31 -16.86 -3.71
CA MET A 410 28.74 -17.35 -4.95
C MET A 410 29.69 -18.30 -5.69
N ASP A 411 30.98 -17.98 -5.74
CA ASP A 411 31.99 -18.84 -6.35
C ASP A 411 32.08 -20.19 -5.64
N TYR A 412 32.01 -20.18 -4.31
CA TYR A 412 31.92 -21.40 -3.51
C TYR A 412 30.66 -22.20 -3.84
N PHE A 413 29.48 -21.55 -3.90
CA PHE A 413 28.22 -22.22 -4.23
C PHE A 413 28.27 -22.85 -5.63
N ILE A 414 28.81 -22.15 -6.62
CA ILE A 414 28.97 -22.66 -7.99
C ILE A 414 29.91 -23.87 -8.01
N ALA A 415 31.06 -23.78 -7.36
CA ALA A 415 32.05 -24.85 -7.33
C ALA A 415 31.49 -26.13 -6.67
N ASP A 416 30.84 -25.97 -5.51
CA ASP A 416 30.25 -27.10 -4.80
C ASP A 416 29.07 -27.70 -5.58
N LEU A 417 28.14 -26.90 -6.10
CA LEU A 417 27.03 -27.42 -6.92
C LEU A 417 27.49 -28.12 -8.20
N THR A 418 28.56 -27.63 -8.84
CA THR A 418 29.15 -28.29 -10.00
C THR A 418 29.65 -29.68 -9.63
N SER A 419 30.35 -29.81 -8.50
CA SER A 419 30.80 -31.10 -7.95
C SER A 419 29.62 -32.02 -7.60
N LYS A 420 28.59 -31.51 -6.93
CA LYS A 420 27.40 -32.32 -6.55
C LYS A 420 26.59 -32.75 -7.76
N LYS A 421 26.43 -31.90 -8.78
CA LYS A 421 25.79 -32.24 -10.04
C LYS A 421 26.50 -33.41 -10.71
N LYS A 422 27.83 -33.34 -10.86
CA LYS A 422 28.62 -34.43 -11.45
C LYS A 422 28.41 -35.75 -10.70
N GLN A 423 28.47 -35.70 -9.36
CA GLN A 423 28.20 -36.87 -8.52
C GLN A 423 26.77 -37.41 -8.68
N ALA A 424 25.78 -36.53 -8.88
CA ALA A 424 24.40 -36.92 -9.12
C ALA A 424 24.23 -37.62 -10.47
N GLU A 425 24.88 -37.11 -11.53
CA GLU A 425 24.89 -37.72 -12.88
C GLU A 425 25.53 -39.11 -12.87
N GLU A 426 26.70 -39.25 -12.22
CA GLU A 426 27.37 -40.54 -12.05
C GLU A 426 26.52 -41.54 -11.27
N SER A 427 25.89 -41.09 -10.18
CA SER A 427 25.03 -41.94 -9.34
C SER A 427 23.75 -42.34 -10.09
N PHE A 428 23.18 -41.44 -10.88
CA PHE A 428 22.01 -41.71 -11.71
C PHE A 428 22.30 -42.74 -12.79
N LEU A 429 23.45 -42.63 -13.46
CA LEU A 429 23.89 -43.62 -14.45
C LEU A 429 24.07 -45.01 -13.83
N LEU A 430 24.67 -45.08 -12.64
CA LEU A 430 24.83 -46.34 -11.90
C LEU A 430 23.48 -47.01 -11.58
N VAL A 431 22.47 -46.23 -11.16
CA VAL A 431 21.12 -46.76 -10.92
C VAL A 431 20.51 -47.27 -12.21
N LYS A 432 20.62 -46.50 -13.30
CA LYS A 432 20.09 -46.88 -14.60
C LYS A 432 20.66 -48.23 -15.08
N THR A 433 21.98 -48.44 -14.95
CA THR A 433 22.63 -49.70 -15.31
C THR A 433 22.21 -50.87 -14.41
N LYS A 434 21.95 -50.63 -13.12
CA LYS A 434 21.53 -51.68 -12.18
C LYS A 434 20.08 -52.13 -12.37
N LEU A 435 19.18 -51.21 -12.69
CA LEU A 435 17.75 -51.50 -12.80
C LEU A 435 17.33 -51.94 -14.22
N MET A 436 18.14 -51.62 -15.23
CA MET A 436 17.90 -52.02 -16.62
C MET A 436 19.13 -52.73 -17.20
N PRO A 437 19.52 -53.92 -16.68
CA PRO A 437 20.50 -54.75 -17.36
C PRO A 437 19.91 -55.17 -18.72
N GLU A 438 20.69 -54.99 -19.79
CA GLU A 438 20.30 -55.37 -21.17
C GLU A 438 19.87 -56.83 -21.30
#